data_AF-A0A8T3ZYH6-F1
#
_entry.id   AF-A0A8T3ZYH6-F1
#
_cell.length_a   1.000
_cell.length_b   1.000
_cell.length_c   1.000
_cell.angle_alpha   90.00
_cell.angle_beta   90.00
_cell.angle_gamma   90.00
#
_symmetry.space_group_name_H-M   'P 1'
#
loop_
_entity.id
_entity.type
_entity.pdbx_description
1 polymer ?
#
loop_
_entity_poly.entity_id
_entity_poly.type
_entity_poly.pdbx_seq_one_letter_code
_entity_poly.pdbx_strand_id
1 'polypeptide(L)'
;MKDYRKHLEQVKALKRRHSHPLLHHLHKKFNISRKTLFYVKEYGPHANVPKTIVDEGIKILLLASVISSFGGLALENFKQAFVSFVPLVVLLPVLNDLIGDFGTLISAKFSVLLHEGVVGSQLWRNKSVVRLFYQTFYVALFAAVISSVLAILLSLFSNYFVSLDVVLKVMLITVLDVTALVALVFFTAIIAGKHFYDKGEDPNNFLIPITTSVADFGNMIFLTVMFLVLF
;
A
#
# COMPACT_ATOMS: atom_id res chain seq x y z
N MET A 1 9.58 32.50 -30.27
CA MET A 1 9.77 31.12 -29.71
C MET A 1 11.14 30.87 -29.08
N LYS A 2 12.23 31.56 -29.43
CA LYS A 2 13.57 31.35 -28.83
C LYS A 2 13.70 31.78 -27.36
N ASP A 3 12.95 32.79 -26.91
CA ASP A 3 13.05 33.30 -25.51
C ASP A 3 12.49 32.35 -24.44
N TYR A 4 11.45 31.59 -24.75
CA TYR A 4 10.84 30.68 -23.77
C TYR A 4 11.76 29.51 -23.38
N ARG A 5 12.64 29.06 -24.29
CA ARG A 5 13.61 27.98 -24.01
C ARG A 5 14.63 28.39 -22.95
N LYS A 6 15.13 29.63 -22.99
CA LYS A 6 16.08 30.16 -21.99
C LYS A 6 15.45 30.22 -20.60
N HIS A 7 14.19 30.64 -20.51
CA HIS A 7 13.48 30.68 -19.23
C HIS A 7 13.23 29.28 -18.66
N LEU A 8 12.95 28.29 -19.51
CA LEU A 8 12.80 26.88 -19.09
C LEU A 8 14.11 26.29 -18.55
N GLU A 9 15.25 26.56 -19.19
CA GLU A 9 16.55 26.09 -18.70
C GLU A 9 16.93 26.73 -17.35
N GLN A 10 16.62 28.01 -17.16
CA GLN A 10 16.83 28.70 -15.89
C GLN A 10 15.94 28.16 -14.77
N VAL A 11 14.74 27.68 -15.07
CA VAL A 11 13.83 27.06 -14.08
C VAL A 11 14.33 25.66 -13.68
N LYS A 12 14.98 24.93 -14.59
CA LYS A 12 15.55 23.60 -14.32
C LYS A 12 16.79 23.63 -13.42
N ALA A 13 17.61 24.68 -13.52
CA ALA A 13 18.86 24.81 -12.76
C ALA A 13 18.65 25.02 -11.24
N LEU A 14 17.41 25.09 -10.77
CA LEU A 14 17.06 25.53 -9.42
C LEU A 14 17.01 24.37 -8.42
N LYS A 15 17.83 24.44 -7.38
CA LYS A 15 17.87 23.45 -6.29
C LYS A 15 16.51 23.36 -5.55
N ARG A 16 16.14 22.12 -5.23
CA ARG A 16 14.86 21.61 -4.70
C ARG A 16 14.16 22.38 -3.56
N ARG A 17 14.82 23.28 -2.84
CA ARG A 17 14.33 23.82 -1.55
C ARG A 17 14.24 25.33 -1.42
N HIS A 18 14.45 26.11 -2.48
CA HIS A 18 14.39 27.58 -2.36
C HIS A 18 13.33 28.20 -3.27
N SER A 19 12.54 29.10 -2.67
CA SER A 19 11.63 30.01 -3.37
C SER A 19 12.42 30.80 -4.40
N HIS A 20 12.35 30.38 -5.66
CA HIS A 20 13.13 31.04 -6.70
C HIS A 20 12.37 32.26 -7.25
N PRO A 21 13.05 33.40 -7.47
CA PRO A 21 12.41 34.61 -8.02
C PRO A 21 11.63 34.34 -9.31
N LEU A 22 12.08 33.42 -10.15
CA LEU A 22 11.41 33.02 -11.38
C LEU A 22 10.04 32.35 -11.14
N LEU A 23 9.94 31.47 -10.13
CA LEU A 23 8.65 30.85 -9.76
C LEU A 23 7.67 31.90 -9.24
N HIS A 24 8.17 32.87 -8.48
CA HIS A 24 7.36 33.99 -8.00
C HIS A 24 6.91 34.91 -9.15
N HIS A 25 7.78 35.16 -10.12
CA HIS A 25 7.47 36.02 -11.26
C HIS A 25 6.46 35.36 -12.21
N LEU A 26 6.59 34.05 -12.44
CA LEU A 26 5.65 33.25 -13.23
C LEU A 26 4.28 33.12 -12.56
N HIS A 27 4.25 32.90 -11.24
CA HIS A 27 3.01 32.90 -10.46
C HIS A 27 2.29 34.26 -10.59
N LYS A 28 3.02 35.37 -10.42
CA LYS A 28 2.45 36.73 -10.49
C LYS A 28 2.04 37.15 -11.90
N LYS A 29 2.76 36.69 -12.95
CA LYS A 29 2.52 37.08 -14.34
C LYS A 29 1.40 36.27 -15.01
N PHE A 30 1.30 34.98 -14.68
CA PHE A 30 0.36 34.06 -15.34
C PHE A 30 -0.72 33.51 -14.41
N ASN A 31 -0.75 33.94 -13.14
CA ASN A 31 -1.67 33.49 -12.09
C ASN A 31 -1.70 31.96 -11.88
N ILE A 32 -0.59 31.28 -12.20
CA ILE A 32 -0.46 29.81 -12.09
C ILE A 32 -0.04 29.44 -10.68
N SER A 33 -0.75 28.50 -10.03
CA SER A 33 -0.42 27.97 -8.69
C SER A 33 1.04 27.51 -8.59
N ARG A 34 1.69 27.80 -7.44
CA ARG A 34 3.06 27.34 -7.16
C ARG A 34 3.19 25.81 -7.24
N LYS A 35 2.14 25.07 -6.88
CA LYS A 35 2.10 23.60 -7.00
C LYS A 35 2.13 23.17 -8.47
N THR A 36 1.36 23.84 -9.33
CA THR A 36 1.34 23.57 -10.78
C THR A 36 2.67 23.89 -11.44
N LEU A 37 3.32 25.00 -11.03
CA LEU A 37 4.66 25.35 -11.49
C LEU A 37 5.73 24.34 -11.07
N PHE A 38 5.62 23.78 -9.85
CA PHE A 38 6.47 22.68 -9.40
C PHE A 38 6.21 21.41 -10.21
N TYR A 39 4.95 21.03 -10.41
CA TYR A 39 4.57 19.87 -11.22
C TYR A 39 5.10 19.96 -12.66
N VAL A 40 4.97 21.12 -13.31
CA VAL A 40 5.49 21.34 -14.67
C VAL A 40 7.02 21.31 -14.70
N LYS A 41 7.69 21.69 -13.61
CA LYS A 41 9.14 21.55 -13.49
C LYS A 41 9.57 20.10 -13.29
N GLU A 42 8.86 19.35 -12.45
CA GLU A 42 9.18 17.97 -12.06
C GLU A 42 8.81 16.95 -13.17
N TYR A 43 7.68 17.15 -13.84
CA TYR A 43 7.08 16.25 -14.84
C TYR A 43 6.95 16.87 -16.24
N GLY A 44 7.61 18.00 -16.51
CA GLY A 44 7.55 18.67 -17.81
C GLY A 44 8.21 17.90 -18.95
N PRO A 45 7.96 18.29 -20.22
CA PRO A 45 8.43 17.61 -21.45
C PRO A 45 9.96 17.52 -21.61
N HIS A 46 10.72 18.11 -20.68
CA HIS A 46 12.17 18.05 -20.67
C HIS A 46 12.75 17.75 -19.28
N ALA A 47 11.94 17.23 -18.37
CA ALA A 47 12.39 16.67 -17.10
C ALA A 47 12.85 15.23 -17.35
N ASN A 48 13.90 14.80 -16.65
CA ASN A 48 14.29 13.38 -16.65
C ASN A 48 13.34 12.61 -15.73
N VAL A 49 12.08 12.50 -16.15
CA VAL A 49 11.00 11.82 -15.44
C VAL A 49 11.44 10.43 -14.92
N PRO A 50 12.16 9.60 -15.71
CA PRO A 50 12.63 8.30 -15.21
C PRO A 50 13.57 8.43 -14.01
N LYS A 51 14.49 9.41 -14.03
CA LYS A 51 15.43 9.64 -12.93
C LYS A 51 14.72 10.11 -11.67
N THR A 52 13.75 11.01 -11.80
CA THR A 52 12.96 11.48 -10.65
C THR A 52 12.17 10.33 -10.02
N ILE A 53 11.50 9.51 -10.84
CA ILE A 53 10.75 8.33 -10.37
C ILE A 53 11.70 7.37 -9.64
N VAL A 54 12.88 7.08 -10.19
CA VAL A 54 13.86 6.20 -9.54
C VAL A 54 14.36 6.82 -8.22
N ASP A 55 14.74 8.10 -8.20
CA ASP A 55 15.26 8.76 -6.99
C ASP A 55 14.23 8.87 -5.86
N GLU A 56 12.94 8.99 -6.20
CA GLU A 56 11.84 9.01 -5.23
C GLU A 56 11.44 7.61 -4.79
N GLY A 57 11.27 6.70 -5.75
CA GLY A 57 10.94 5.29 -5.52
C GLY A 57 12.00 4.59 -4.69
N ILE A 58 13.30 4.79 -4.95
CA ILE A 58 14.37 4.08 -4.25
C ILE A 58 14.40 4.41 -2.75
N LYS A 59 14.02 5.64 -2.36
CA LYS A 59 13.97 6.03 -0.94
C LYS A 59 12.84 5.32 -0.21
N ILE A 60 11.68 5.26 -0.85
CA ILE A 60 10.49 4.59 -0.31
C ILE A 60 10.75 3.09 -0.26
N LEU A 61 11.32 2.51 -1.32
CA LEU A 61 11.67 1.08 -1.40
C LEU A 61 12.70 0.68 -0.35
N LEU A 62 13.73 1.50 -0.10
CA LEU A 62 14.71 1.24 0.95
C LEU A 62 14.05 1.22 2.34
N LEU A 63 13.17 2.18 2.63
CA LEU A 63 12.41 2.19 3.88
C LEU A 63 11.51 0.96 4.01
N ALA A 64 10.76 0.63 2.96
CA ALA A 64 9.91 -0.56 2.93
C ALA A 64 10.71 -1.85 3.13
N SER A 65 11.88 -1.96 2.48
CA SER A 65 12.77 -3.13 2.58
C SER A 65 13.33 -3.32 4.00
N VAL A 66 13.68 -2.23 4.68
CA VAL A 66 14.13 -2.30 6.07
C VAL A 66 13.00 -2.78 6.98
N ILE A 67 11.79 -2.25 6.80
CA ILE A 67 10.61 -2.65 7.59
C ILE A 67 10.25 -4.12 7.35
N SER A 68 10.19 -4.56 6.09
CA SER A 68 9.85 -5.94 5.74
C SER A 68 10.93 -6.94 6.22
N SER A 69 12.20 -6.54 6.26
CA SER A 69 13.28 -7.37 6.81
C SER A 69 13.05 -7.72 8.29
N PHE A 70 12.48 -6.81 9.10
CA PHE A 70 12.14 -7.13 10.49
C PHE A 70 11.05 -8.21 10.59
N GLY A 71 10.07 -8.20 9.69
CA GLY A 71 9.07 -9.26 9.62
C GLY A 71 9.68 -10.61 9.22
N GLY A 72 10.62 -10.61 8.26
CA GLY A 72 11.32 -11.82 7.83
C GLY A 72 12.16 -12.43 8.95
N LEU A 73 12.84 -11.60 9.74
CA LEU A 73 13.59 -12.03 10.92
C LEU A 73 12.68 -12.67 11.98
N ALA A 74 11.45 -12.17 12.15
CA ALA A 74 10.48 -12.77 13.06
C ALA A 74 10.12 -14.20 12.64
N LEU A 75 9.93 -14.43 11.33
CA LEU A 75 9.58 -15.73 10.76
C LEU A 75 10.76 -16.72 10.75
N GLU A 76 12.01 -16.25 10.57
CA GLU A 76 13.19 -17.13 10.47
C GLU A 76 13.34 -18.06 11.69
N ASN A 77 12.99 -17.56 12.89
CA ASN A 77 13.03 -18.34 14.13
C ASN A 77 12.11 -19.58 14.11
N PHE A 78 11.07 -19.57 13.26
CA PHE A 78 10.06 -20.62 13.19
C PHE A 78 10.07 -21.38 11.85
N LYS A 79 10.97 -21.01 10.95
CA LYS A 79 11.06 -21.55 9.59
C LYS A 79 11.09 -23.07 9.55
N GLN A 80 11.86 -23.73 10.42
CA GLN A 80 11.95 -25.20 10.41
C GLN A 80 10.60 -25.87 10.72
N ALA A 81 9.87 -25.34 11.71
CA ALA A 81 8.54 -25.83 12.05
C ALA A 81 7.53 -25.44 10.96
N PHE A 82 7.59 -24.21 10.45
CA PHE A 82 6.69 -23.68 9.42
C PHE A 82 6.79 -24.45 8.09
N VAL A 83 8.00 -24.78 7.64
CA VAL A 83 8.25 -25.52 6.38
C VAL A 83 7.68 -26.95 6.43
N SER A 84 7.49 -27.49 7.63
CA SER A 84 6.87 -28.81 7.82
C SER A 84 5.36 -28.80 7.56
N PHE A 85 4.73 -27.61 7.43
CA PHE A 85 3.32 -27.43 7.13
C PHE A 85 3.12 -26.86 5.72
N VAL A 86 3.09 -27.75 4.72
CA VAL A 86 2.94 -27.40 3.28
C VAL A 86 1.80 -26.41 3.00
N PRO A 87 0.58 -26.56 3.57
CA PRO A 87 -0.50 -25.60 3.31
C PRO A 87 -0.16 -24.16 3.70
N LEU A 88 0.58 -23.96 4.81
CA LEU A 88 0.96 -22.64 5.28
C LEU A 88 2.06 -22.02 4.42
N VAL A 89 2.99 -22.84 3.94
CA VAL A 89 4.03 -22.40 2.99
C VAL A 89 3.40 -21.91 1.68
N VAL A 90 2.37 -22.60 1.19
CA VAL A 90 1.61 -22.17 0.00
C VAL A 90 0.83 -20.89 0.28
N LEU A 91 0.26 -20.75 1.47
CA LEU A 91 -0.55 -19.58 1.84
C LEU A 91 0.26 -18.32 2.07
N LEU A 92 1.48 -18.41 2.58
CA LEU A 92 2.28 -17.23 2.94
C LEU A 92 2.36 -16.18 1.81
N PRO A 93 2.79 -16.52 0.58
CA PRO A 93 2.82 -15.55 -0.50
C PRO A 93 1.42 -15.11 -0.96
N VAL A 94 0.43 -16.00 -0.91
CA VAL A 94 -0.96 -15.71 -1.31
C VAL A 94 -1.61 -14.70 -0.37
N LEU A 95 -1.43 -14.86 0.94
CA LEU A 95 -1.93 -13.94 1.96
C LEU A 95 -1.28 -12.57 1.82
N ASN A 96 0.05 -12.55 1.64
CA ASN A 96 0.80 -11.31 1.49
C ASN A 96 0.30 -10.49 0.29
N ASP A 97 0.17 -11.16 -0.86
CA ASP A 97 -0.30 -10.56 -2.11
C ASP A 97 -1.75 -10.05 -1.97
N LEU A 98 -2.64 -10.89 -1.45
CA LEU A 98 -4.05 -10.58 -1.28
C LEU A 98 -4.29 -9.36 -0.38
N ILE A 99 -3.59 -9.25 0.75
CA ILE A 99 -3.71 -8.10 1.65
C ILE A 99 -3.11 -6.84 1.02
N GLY A 100 -1.97 -6.98 0.33
CA GLY A 100 -1.35 -5.89 -0.42
C GLY A 100 -2.30 -5.32 -1.48
N ASP A 101 -2.94 -6.20 -2.26
CA ASP A 101 -3.93 -5.84 -3.28
C ASP A 101 -5.13 -5.11 -2.67
N PHE A 102 -5.67 -5.58 -1.55
CA PHE A 102 -6.71 -4.85 -0.84
C PHE A 102 -6.23 -3.48 -0.37
N GLY A 103 -4.98 -3.35 0.08
CA GLY A 103 -4.38 -2.07 0.43
C GLY A 103 -4.34 -1.09 -0.73
N THR A 104 -3.93 -1.55 -1.91
CA THR A 104 -3.91 -0.71 -3.11
C THR A 104 -5.33 -0.31 -3.55
N LEU A 105 -6.28 -1.25 -3.51
CA LEU A 105 -7.69 -1.02 -3.84
C LEU A 105 -8.31 0.01 -2.91
N ILE A 106 -8.15 -0.16 -1.59
CA ILE A 106 -8.69 0.76 -0.59
C ILE A 106 -8.06 2.15 -0.78
N SER A 107 -6.74 2.21 -0.94
CA SER A 107 -6.01 3.46 -1.16
C SER A 107 -6.53 4.22 -2.38
N ALA A 108 -6.65 3.54 -3.53
CA ALA A 108 -7.12 4.15 -4.76
C ALA A 108 -8.57 4.65 -4.64
N LYS A 109 -9.47 3.81 -4.11
CA LYS A 109 -10.89 4.18 -3.94
C LYS A 109 -11.06 5.31 -2.94
N PHE A 110 -10.32 5.30 -1.84
CA PHE A 110 -10.42 6.35 -0.84
C PHE A 110 -9.87 7.69 -1.35
N SER A 111 -8.75 7.69 -2.08
CA SER A 111 -8.25 8.90 -2.75
C SER A 111 -9.27 9.50 -3.71
N VAL A 112 -9.98 8.67 -4.49
CA VAL A 112 -11.06 9.15 -5.36
C VAL A 112 -12.17 9.83 -4.53
N LEU A 113 -12.63 9.19 -3.45
CA LEU A 113 -13.65 9.77 -2.57
C LEU A 113 -13.23 11.12 -1.95
N LEU A 114 -11.94 11.28 -1.63
CA LEU A 114 -11.37 12.54 -1.15
C LEU A 114 -11.36 13.62 -2.25
N HIS A 115 -10.90 13.28 -3.46
CA HIS A 115 -10.83 14.22 -4.58
C HIS A 115 -12.20 14.62 -5.13
N GLU A 116 -13.19 13.75 -5.07
CA GLU A 116 -14.57 14.06 -5.42
C GLU A 116 -15.27 14.93 -4.35
N GLY A 117 -14.63 15.18 -3.21
CA GLY A 117 -15.22 15.96 -2.12
C GLY A 117 -16.40 15.27 -1.44
N VAL A 118 -16.60 13.97 -1.69
CA VAL A 118 -17.68 13.16 -1.11
C VAL A 118 -17.44 12.94 0.40
N VAL A 119 -16.17 12.96 0.82
CA VAL A 119 -15.74 12.76 2.19
C VAL A 119 -15.76 14.08 2.97
N GLY A 120 -16.83 14.30 3.75
CA GLY A 120 -16.94 15.43 4.67
C GLY A 120 -16.07 15.31 5.94
N SER A 121 -16.32 16.17 6.93
CA SER A 121 -15.56 16.21 8.19
C SER A 121 -15.68 14.92 9.03
N GLN A 122 -16.77 14.17 8.88
CA GLN A 122 -17.01 12.92 9.60
C GLN A 122 -16.70 11.71 8.71
N LEU A 123 -15.41 11.31 8.65
CA LEU A 123 -14.92 10.18 7.85
C LEU A 123 -15.74 8.90 8.08
N TRP A 124 -15.87 8.49 9.34
CA TRP A 124 -16.45 7.20 9.73
C TRP A 124 -17.98 7.15 9.64
N ARG A 125 -18.65 8.30 9.51
CA ARG A 125 -20.11 8.37 9.30
C ARG A 125 -20.47 8.53 7.83
N ASN A 126 -19.47 8.66 6.96
CA ASN A 126 -19.69 8.80 5.53
C ASN A 126 -20.16 7.48 4.93
N LYS A 127 -21.35 7.50 4.31
CA LYS A 127 -21.95 6.30 3.70
C LYS A 127 -21.05 5.64 2.65
N SER A 128 -20.26 6.43 1.90
CA SER A 128 -19.36 5.90 0.88
C SER A 128 -18.14 5.20 1.48
N VAL A 129 -17.58 5.74 2.57
CA VAL A 129 -16.46 5.10 3.30
C VAL A 129 -16.93 3.82 3.97
N VAL A 130 -18.08 3.85 4.63
CA VAL A 130 -18.68 2.65 5.26
C VAL A 130 -19.02 1.59 4.20
N ARG A 131 -19.57 2.01 3.06
CA ARG A 131 -19.83 1.10 1.94
C ARG A 131 -18.54 0.47 1.41
N LEU A 132 -17.48 1.26 1.25
CA LEU A 132 -16.18 0.75 0.82
C LEU A 132 -15.66 -0.31 1.80
N PHE A 133 -15.75 -0.05 3.12
CA PHE A 133 -15.36 -1.02 4.14
C PHE A 133 -16.09 -2.34 3.96
N TYR A 134 -17.43 -2.33 3.95
CA TYR A 134 -18.20 -3.57 3.84
C TYR A 134 -17.94 -4.29 2.51
N GLN A 135 -17.90 -3.58 1.38
CA GLN A 135 -17.64 -4.19 0.08
C GLN A 135 -16.26 -4.87 0.05
N THR A 136 -15.22 -4.18 0.51
CA THR A 136 -13.88 -4.75 0.59
C THR A 136 -13.84 -5.94 1.55
N PHE A 137 -14.49 -5.84 2.71
CA PHE A 137 -14.48 -6.90 3.71
C PHE A 137 -15.23 -8.16 3.26
N TYR A 138 -16.36 -8.03 2.58
CA TYR A 138 -17.08 -9.17 2.01
C TYR A 138 -16.25 -9.90 0.95
N VAL A 139 -15.60 -9.15 0.06
CA VAL A 139 -14.73 -9.73 -0.97
C VAL A 139 -13.50 -10.38 -0.33
N ALA A 140 -12.91 -9.75 0.69
CA ALA A 140 -11.77 -10.29 1.43
C ALA A 140 -12.11 -11.61 2.12
N LEU A 141 -13.26 -11.70 2.78
CA LEU A 141 -13.70 -12.94 3.44
C LEU A 141 -13.90 -14.07 2.42
N PHE A 142 -14.52 -13.77 1.28
CA PHE A 142 -14.71 -14.75 0.21
C PHE A 142 -13.37 -15.22 -0.38
N ALA A 143 -12.44 -14.28 -0.61
CA ALA A 143 -11.11 -14.59 -1.10
C ALA A 143 -10.28 -15.42 -0.09
N ALA A 144 -10.43 -15.16 1.22
CA ALA A 144 -9.80 -15.95 2.28
C ALA A 144 -10.29 -17.41 2.30
N VAL A 145 -11.60 -17.63 2.13
CA VAL A 145 -12.14 -18.99 2.03
C VAL A 145 -11.59 -19.69 0.80
N ILE A 146 -11.60 -19.04 -0.36
CA ILE A 146 -11.07 -19.63 -1.59
C ILE A 146 -9.58 -19.94 -1.46
N SER A 147 -8.77 -19.02 -0.95
CA SER A 147 -7.32 -19.22 -0.82
C SER A 147 -7.00 -20.38 0.13
N SER A 148 -7.71 -20.49 1.25
CA SER A 148 -7.54 -21.63 2.18
C SER A 148 -7.88 -22.97 1.53
N VAL A 149 -9.00 -23.05 0.79
CA VAL A 149 -9.41 -24.26 0.06
C VAL A 149 -8.38 -24.63 -1.00
N LEU A 150 -7.92 -23.67 -1.80
CA LEU A 150 -6.91 -23.91 -2.84
C LEU A 150 -5.57 -24.35 -2.25
N ALA A 151 -5.14 -23.77 -1.13
CA ALA A 151 -3.90 -24.18 -0.45
C ALA A 151 -3.98 -25.62 0.07
N ILE A 152 -5.13 -26.02 0.62
CA ILE A 152 -5.38 -27.40 1.04
C ILE A 152 -5.35 -28.34 -0.17
N LEU A 153 -6.02 -27.99 -1.27
CA LEU A 153 -6.03 -28.80 -2.49
C LEU A 153 -4.61 -28.98 -3.06
N LEU A 154 -3.82 -27.90 -3.15
CA LEU A 154 -2.43 -27.96 -3.60
C LEU A 154 -1.54 -28.81 -2.68
N SER A 155 -1.82 -28.81 -1.38
CA SER A 155 -1.11 -29.66 -0.43
C SER A 155 -1.41 -31.15 -0.65
N LEU A 156 -2.67 -31.50 -0.97
CA LEU A 156 -3.03 -32.87 -1.34
C LEU A 156 -2.30 -33.34 -2.61
N PHE A 157 -2.16 -32.47 -3.62
CA PHE A 157 -1.36 -32.77 -4.83
C PHE A 157 0.13 -33.00 -4.53
N SER A 158 0.63 -32.46 -3.43
CA SER A 158 2.02 -32.62 -2.99
C SER A 158 2.24 -33.89 -2.14
N ASN A 159 1.26 -34.80 -2.07
CA ASN A 159 1.25 -35.98 -1.20
C ASN A 159 1.38 -35.65 0.30
N TYR A 160 1.02 -34.43 0.70
CA TYR A 160 1.02 -34.05 2.11
C TYR A 160 -0.21 -34.66 2.81
N PHE A 161 0.00 -35.23 4.00
CA PHE A 161 -1.11 -35.75 4.79
C PHE A 161 -1.91 -34.60 5.41
N VAL A 162 -3.11 -34.39 4.88
CA VAL A 162 -4.03 -33.36 5.39
C VAL A 162 -5.05 -34.02 6.32
N SER A 163 -4.89 -33.80 7.63
CA SER A 163 -5.89 -34.18 8.63
C SER A 163 -6.99 -33.11 8.73
N LEU A 164 -8.13 -33.48 9.33
CA LEU A 164 -9.21 -32.53 9.61
C LEU A 164 -8.75 -31.38 10.52
N ASP A 165 -7.86 -31.65 11.48
CA ASP A 165 -7.25 -30.62 12.35
C ASP A 165 -6.46 -29.59 11.53
N VAL A 166 -5.64 -30.05 10.57
CA VAL A 166 -4.87 -29.16 9.69
C VAL A 166 -5.79 -28.29 8.84
N VAL A 167 -6.87 -28.87 8.29
CA VAL A 167 -7.87 -28.12 7.51
C VAL A 167 -8.49 -27.00 8.34
N LEU A 168 -8.92 -27.30 9.56
CA LEU A 168 -9.55 -26.31 10.45
C LEU A 168 -8.57 -25.20 10.84
N LYS A 169 -7.32 -25.56 11.19
CA LYS A 169 -6.27 -24.58 11.53
C LYS A 169 -5.97 -23.67 10.34
N VAL A 170 -5.79 -24.23 9.15
CA VAL A 170 -5.49 -23.47 7.93
C VAL A 170 -6.62 -22.50 7.59
N MET A 171 -7.88 -22.96 7.61
CA MET A 171 -9.03 -22.07 7.39
C MET A 171 -9.10 -20.96 8.45
N LEU A 172 -8.91 -21.30 9.73
CA LEU A 172 -8.97 -20.35 10.83
C LEU A 172 -7.87 -19.27 10.69
N ILE A 173 -6.63 -19.68 10.45
CA ILE A 173 -5.49 -18.78 10.25
C ILE A 173 -5.78 -17.83 9.09
N THR A 174 -6.19 -18.38 7.95
CA THR A 174 -6.43 -17.59 6.72
C THR A 174 -7.54 -16.56 6.93
N VAL A 175 -8.66 -16.96 7.53
CA VAL A 175 -9.80 -16.06 7.76
C VAL A 175 -9.45 -14.98 8.77
N LEU A 176 -8.78 -15.33 9.88
CA LEU A 176 -8.39 -14.36 10.90
C LEU A 176 -7.35 -13.36 10.37
N ASP A 177 -6.36 -13.86 9.64
CA ASP A 177 -5.28 -13.05 9.07
C ASP A 177 -5.82 -12.01 8.07
N VAL A 178 -6.55 -12.47 7.05
CA VAL A 178 -7.15 -11.58 6.05
C VAL A 178 -8.11 -10.59 6.69
N THR A 179 -8.96 -11.05 7.61
CA THR A 179 -9.93 -10.18 8.29
C THR A 179 -9.23 -9.09 9.11
N ALA A 180 -8.24 -9.46 9.91
CA ALA A 180 -7.54 -8.53 10.79
C ALA A 180 -6.70 -7.53 9.98
N LEU A 181 -5.96 -8.01 8.98
CA LEU A 181 -5.03 -7.18 8.21
C LEU A 181 -5.74 -6.31 7.18
N VAL A 182 -6.80 -6.78 6.53
CA VAL A 182 -7.61 -5.90 5.65
C VAL A 182 -8.28 -4.80 6.48
N ALA A 183 -8.75 -5.10 7.69
CA ALA A 183 -9.26 -4.07 8.59
C ALA A 183 -8.16 -3.07 8.97
N LEU A 184 -6.99 -3.55 9.41
CA LEU A 184 -5.84 -2.71 9.75
C LEU A 184 -5.46 -1.79 8.58
N VAL A 185 -5.24 -2.36 7.40
CA VAL A 185 -4.89 -1.64 6.18
C VAL A 185 -5.96 -0.62 5.84
N PHE A 186 -7.25 -0.96 5.96
CA PHE A 186 -8.34 -0.02 5.78
C PHE A 186 -8.21 1.18 6.73
N PHE A 187 -8.07 0.94 8.03
CA PHE A 187 -7.93 2.03 9.01
C PHE A 187 -6.70 2.90 8.72
N THR A 188 -5.57 2.30 8.36
CA THR A 188 -4.37 3.06 8.00
C THR A 188 -4.59 3.93 6.76
N ALA A 189 -5.25 3.41 5.72
CA ALA A 189 -5.54 4.15 4.50
C ALA A 189 -6.45 5.35 4.76
N ILE A 190 -7.51 5.18 5.57
CA ILE A 190 -8.43 6.26 5.89
C ILE A 190 -7.75 7.38 6.69
N ILE A 191 -6.99 7.01 7.73
CA ILE A 191 -6.31 7.98 8.61
C ILE A 191 -5.19 8.70 7.86
N ALA A 192 -4.30 7.94 7.22
CA ALA A 192 -3.18 8.52 6.48
C ALA A 192 -3.68 9.34 5.28
N GLY A 193 -4.70 8.86 4.57
CA GLY A 193 -5.21 9.51 3.38
C GLY A 193 -5.82 10.86 3.70
N LYS A 194 -6.61 10.94 4.78
CA LYS A 194 -7.15 12.23 5.24
C LYS A 194 -6.03 13.18 5.66
N HIS A 195 -5.03 12.70 6.39
CA HIS A 195 -3.90 13.51 6.83
C HIS A 195 -3.09 14.10 5.67
N PHE A 196 -2.75 13.30 4.66
CA PHE A 196 -2.02 13.79 3.49
C PHE A 196 -2.87 14.73 2.62
N TYR A 197 -4.16 14.42 2.47
CA TYR A 197 -5.09 15.29 1.76
C TYR A 197 -5.23 16.66 2.42
N ASP A 198 -5.32 16.71 3.76
CA ASP A 198 -5.43 17.97 4.52
C ASP A 198 -4.16 18.81 4.45
N LYS A 199 -3.00 18.17 4.27
CA LYS A 199 -1.73 18.84 3.94
C LYS A 199 -1.67 19.33 2.48
N GLY A 200 -2.65 18.98 1.66
CA GLY A 200 -2.72 19.30 0.24
C GLY A 200 -1.70 18.52 -0.59
N GLU A 201 -1.24 17.38 -0.09
CA GLU A 201 -0.46 16.40 -0.85
C GLU A 201 -1.42 15.40 -1.53
N ASP A 202 -1.02 14.81 -2.65
CA ASP A 202 -1.81 13.75 -3.29
C ASP A 202 -1.70 12.47 -2.44
N PRO A 203 -2.81 11.99 -1.83
CA PRO A 203 -2.78 10.80 -1.00
C PRO A 203 -2.29 9.56 -1.74
N ASN A 204 -2.49 9.47 -3.06
CA ASN A 204 -2.06 8.30 -3.85
C ASN A 204 -0.54 8.08 -3.79
N ASN A 205 0.25 9.16 -3.68
CA ASN A 205 1.71 9.07 -3.63
C ASN A 205 2.23 8.41 -2.35
N PHE A 206 1.42 8.37 -1.28
CA PHE A 206 1.83 7.87 0.02
C PHE A 206 1.03 6.65 0.46
N LEU A 207 -0.25 6.60 0.14
CA LEU A 207 -1.16 5.56 0.62
C LEU A 207 -0.78 4.16 0.15
N ILE A 208 -0.47 3.99 -1.13
CA ILE A 208 -0.09 2.68 -1.68
C ILE A 208 1.18 2.16 -0.99
N PRO A 209 2.32 2.90 -0.96
CA PRO A 209 3.50 2.45 -0.25
C PRO A 209 3.28 2.14 1.23
N ILE A 210 2.50 2.98 1.94
CA ILE A 210 2.23 2.79 3.37
C ILE A 210 1.39 1.53 3.59
N THR A 211 0.30 1.36 2.84
CA THR A 211 -0.62 0.23 3.00
C THR A 211 0.05 -1.09 2.66
N THR A 212 0.83 -1.16 1.59
CA THR A 212 1.61 -2.37 1.25
C THR A 212 2.67 -2.67 2.30
N SER A 213 3.39 -1.67 2.81
CA SER A 213 4.38 -1.90 3.88
C SER A 213 3.74 -2.42 5.17
N VAL A 214 2.55 -1.90 5.52
CA VAL A 214 1.77 -2.37 6.67
C VAL A 214 1.25 -3.79 6.43
N ALA A 215 0.82 -4.11 5.20
CA ALA A 215 0.40 -5.45 4.82
C ALA A 215 1.54 -6.47 4.96
N ASP A 216 2.70 -6.18 4.37
CA ASP A 216 3.87 -7.07 4.40
C ASP A 216 4.34 -7.36 5.83
N PHE A 217 4.53 -6.29 6.61
CA PHE A 217 4.98 -6.41 7.99
C PHE A 217 3.91 -7.07 8.89
N GLY A 218 2.65 -6.68 8.70
CA GLY A 218 1.52 -7.20 9.45
C GLY A 218 1.33 -8.70 9.22
N ASN A 219 1.39 -9.15 7.96
CA ASN A 219 1.26 -10.55 7.58
C ASN A 219 2.37 -11.41 8.19
N MET A 220 3.63 -10.95 8.11
CA MET A 220 4.75 -11.68 8.72
C MET A 220 4.59 -11.86 10.23
N ILE A 221 4.14 -10.82 10.95
CA ILE A 221 3.90 -10.92 12.40
C ILE A 221 2.69 -11.79 12.69
N PHE A 222 1.57 -11.55 12.03
CA PHE A 222 0.31 -12.21 12.33
C PHE A 222 0.40 -13.70 12.06
N LEU A 223 0.96 -14.10 10.91
CA LEU A 223 1.21 -15.50 10.57
C LEU A 223 2.13 -16.17 11.60
N THR A 224 3.19 -15.49 12.04
CA THR A 224 4.10 -16.01 13.08
C THR A 224 3.37 -16.23 14.41
N VAL A 225 2.57 -15.26 14.85
CA VAL A 225 1.79 -15.37 16.09
C VAL A 225 0.74 -16.47 16.00
N MET A 226 0.01 -16.56 14.89
CA MET A 226 -0.98 -17.60 14.67
C MET A 226 -0.35 -19.00 14.61
N PHE A 227 0.82 -19.12 14.01
CA PHE A 227 1.57 -20.37 14.00
C PHE A 227 1.91 -20.80 15.43
N LEU A 228 2.47 -19.90 16.24
CA LEU A 228 2.82 -20.15 17.64
C LEU A 228 1.64 -20.52 18.55
N VAL A 229 0.44 -20.01 18.26
CA VAL A 229 -0.75 -20.25 19.08
C VAL A 229 -1.41 -21.59 18.74
N LEU A 230 -1.31 -22.03 17.49
CA LEU A 230 -2.08 -23.18 16.96
C LEU A 230 -1.24 -24.45 16.75
N PHE A 231 0.10 -24.36 16.78
CA PHE A 231 1.04 -25.46 16.57
C PHE A 231 2.11 -25.46 17.67
#